data_AF-A0A7V8VW76-F1
#
_entry.id   AF-A0A7V8VW76-F1
#
_cell.length_a   1.000
_cell.length_b   1.000
_cell.length_c   1.000
_cell.angle_alpha   90.00
_cell.angle_beta   90.00
_cell.angle_gamma   90.00
#
_symmetry.space_group_name_H-M   'P 1'
#
loop_
_entity.id
_entity.type
_entity.pdbx_description
1 polymer ?
#
loop_
_entity_poly.entity_id
_entity_poly.type
_entity_poly.pdbx_seq_one_letter_code
_entity_poly.pdbx_strand_id
1 'polypeptide(L)'
;MTTWPRFNMASGPVDVSIETLRAMQRPVLYHYDPAFIEVFESVSSMAKAVFATSYDVVIMQAEAILGLEAAAASLIEPGDKVLNLVSGVFGKWFEDFIRRYGG
;
A
#
# COMPACT_ATOMS: atom_id res chain seq x y z
N MET A 1 -35.85 1.45 1.31
CA MET A 1 -34.50 1.40 0.72
C MET A 1 -33.76 2.65 1.14
N THR A 2 -32.54 2.52 1.65
CA THR A 2 -31.66 3.67 1.90
C THR A 2 -31.16 4.23 0.57
N THR A 3 -31.03 5.54 0.47
CA THR A 3 -30.49 6.23 -0.72
C THR A 3 -28.97 6.32 -0.66
N TRP A 4 -28.32 6.47 -1.81
CA TRP A 4 -26.86 6.66 -1.87
C TRP A 4 -26.44 7.97 -1.18
N PRO A 5 -25.35 7.97 -0.39
CA PRO A 5 -24.86 9.20 0.25
C PRO A 5 -24.37 10.21 -0.79
N ARG A 6 -24.57 11.51 -0.54
CA ARG A 6 -24.09 12.57 -1.44
C ARG A 6 -22.58 12.83 -1.34
N PHE A 7 -22.00 12.58 -0.17
CA PHE A 7 -20.58 12.76 0.11
C PHE A 7 -20.10 11.62 1.02
N ASN A 8 -18.92 11.08 0.74
CA ASN A 8 -18.22 10.18 1.66
C ASN A 8 -17.18 10.97 2.48
N MET A 9 -17.37 11.04 3.80
CA MET A 9 -16.47 11.70 4.74
C MET A 9 -15.81 10.71 5.72
N ALA A 10 -15.73 9.43 5.35
CA ALA A 10 -15.00 8.44 6.13
C ALA A 10 -13.50 8.71 6.11
N SER A 11 -12.75 8.03 6.98
CA SER A 11 -11.29 8.01 6.99
C SER A 11 -10.70 6.92 6.07
N GLY A 12 -11.54 6.27 5.27
CA GLY A 12 -11.17 5.12 4.43
C GLY A 12 -12.26 4.03 4.43
N PRO A 13 -12.66 3.50 3.26
CA PRO A 13 -12.38 4.05 1.93
C PRO A 13 -13.07 5.41 1.73
N VAL A 14 -12.52 6.23 0.84
CA VAL A 14 -13.06 7.55 0.46
C VAL A 14 -13.31 7.62 -1.04
N ASP A 15 -14.08 8.62 -1.48
CA ASP A 15 -14.28 8.88 -2.90
C ASP A 15 -12.94 9.22 -3.58
N VAL A 16 -12.74 8.73 -4.80
CA VAL A 16 -11.58 9.06 -5.64
C VAL A 16 -11.98 10.05 -6.73
N SER A 17 -11.00 10.72 -7.35
CA SER A 17 -11.29 11.67 -8.43
C SER A 17 -11.93 10.99 -9.65
N ILE A 18 -12.63 11.76 -10.47
CA ILE A 18 -13.27 11.25 -11.69
C ILE A 18 -12.23 10.73 -12.70
N GLU A 19 -11.03 11.29 -12.71
CA GLU A 19 -9.91 10.84 -13.53
C GLU A 19 -9.47 9.43 -13.12
N THR A 20 -9.37 9.15 -11.82
CA THR A 20 -9.06 7.82 -11.29
C THR A 20 -10.17 6.81 -11.65
N LEU A 21 -11.44 7.18 -11.47
CA LEU A 21 -12.57 6.32 -11.86
C LEU A 21 -12.54 5.98 -13.36
N ARG A 22 -12.26 6.97 -14.22
CA ARG A 22 -12.14 6.75 -15.67
C ARG A 22 -10.93 5.90 -16.02
N ALA A 23 -9.78 6.11 -15.37
CA ALA A 23 -8.58 5.32 -15.61
C ALA A 23 -8.77 3.84 -15.25
N MET A 24 -9.53 3.54 -14.18
CA MET A 24 -9.86 2.16 -13.79
C MET A 24 -10.75 1.43 -14.80
N GLN A 25 -11.39 2.13 -15.75
CA GLN A 25 -12.19 1.52 -16.82
C GLN A 25 -11.36 1.13 -18.05
N ARG A 26 -10.06 1.39 -18.05
CA ARG A 26 -9.18 1.01 -19.17
C ARG A 26 -9.09 -0.53 -19.29
N PRO A 27 -8.94 -1.08 -20.51
CA PRO A 27 -8.70 -2.51 -20.68
C PRO A 27 -7.46 -2.98 -19.91
N VAL A 28 -7.55 -4.17 -19.34
CA VAL A 28 -6.40 -4.83 -18.70
C VAL A 28 -5.43 -5.29 -19.79
N LEU A 29 -4.18 -4.84 -19.70
CA LEU A 29 -3.11 -5.24 -20.61
C LEU A 29 -2.46 -6.55 -20.13
N TYR A 30 -1.85 -7.29 -21.06
CA TYR A 30 -0.96 -8.39 -20.70
C TYR A 30 0.29 -7.83 -19.99
N HIS A 31 0.71 -8.46 -18.90
CA HIS A 31 1.75 -7.92 -18.01
C HIS A 31 3.16 -7.92 -18.61
N TYR A 32 3.40 -8.66 -19.71
CA TYR A 32 4.63 -8.56 -20.49
C TYR A 32 4.44 -7.79 -21.81
N ASP A 33 3.27 -7.19 -22.04
CA ASP A 33 3.09 -6.29 -23.17
C ASP A 33 3.98 -5.05 -22.99
N PRO A 34 4.69 -4.58 -24.03
CA PRO A 34 5.53 -3.38 -23.94
C PRO A 34 4.79 -2.17 -23.36
N ALA A 35 3.50 -2.00 -23.69
CA ALA A 35 2.70 -0.89 -23.18
C ALA A 35 2.43 -1.00 -21.67
N PHE A 36 2.28 -2.22 -21.13
CA PHE A 36 2.15 -2.40 -19.69
C PHE A 36 3.46 -2.10 -18.97
N ILE A 37 4.58 -2.58 -19.51
CA ILE A 37 5.92 -2.37 -18.94
C ILE A 37 6.21 -0.87 -18.82
N GLU A 38 5.97 -0.10 -19.88
CA GLU A 38 6.17 1.36 -19.89
C GLU A 38 5.30 2.06 -18.84
N VAL A 39 4.01 1.69 -18.76
CA VAL A 39 3.10 2.25 -17.74
C VAL A 39 3.56 1.90 -16.34
N PHE A 40 3.99 0.67 -16.09
CA PHE A 40 4.44 0.23 -14.77
C PHE A 40 5.73 0.94 -14.33
N GLU A 41 6.68 1.14 -15.25
CA GLU A 41 7.91 1.91 -15.00
C GLU A 41 7.61 3.38 -14.70
N SER A 42 6.70 3.99 -15.47
CA SER A 42 6.24 5.36 -15.25
C SER A 42 5.59 5.52 -13.87
N VAL A 43 4.69 4.61 -13.49
CA VAL A 43 4.03 4.62 -12.17
C VAL A 43 5.03 4.43 -11.04
N SER A 44 5.99 3.53 -11.19
CA SER A 44 7.07 3.32 -10.20
C SER A 44 7.92 4.59 -10.02
N SER A 45 8.23 5.29 -11.11
CA SER A 45 8.97 6.56 -11.08
C SER A 45 8.17 7.68 -10.41
N MET A 46 6.86 7.76 -10.67
CA MET A 46 5.98 8.71 -9.98
C MET A 46 5.91 8.41 -8.47
N ALA A 47 5.86 7.14 -8.08
CA ALA A 47 5.89 6.75 -6.67
C ALA A 47 7.20 7.16 -5.99
N LYS A 48 8.36 6.98 -6.64
CA LYS A 48 9.66 7.48 -6.15
C LYS A 48 9.64 8.99 -5.90
N ALA A 49 9.03 9.75 -6.80
CA ALA A 49 8.88 11.20 -6.64
C ALA A 49 7.97 11.57 -5.45
N VAL A 50 6.85 10.87 -5.27
CA VAL A 50 5.94 11.08 -4.11
C VAL A 50 6.64 10.80 -2.79
N PHE A 51 7.43 9.72 -2.72
CA PHE A 51 8.20 9.37 -1.52
C PHE A 51 9.51 10.16 -1.36
N ALA A 52 9.85 11.04 -2.32
CA ALA A 52 11.10 11.79 -2.36
C ALA A 52 12.35 10.91 -2.15
N THR A 53 12.39 9.75 -2.82
CA THR A 53 13.43 8.73 -2.62
C THR A 53 14.21 8.44 -3.91
N SER A 54 15.52 8.18 -3.77
CA SER A 54 16.35 7.65 -4.85
C SER A 54 16.34 6.11 -4.92
N TYR A 55 15.91 5.44 -3.85
CA TYR A 55 15.84 3.98 -3.76
C TYR A 55 14.73 3.40 -4.65
N ASP A 56 14.78 2.10 -4.87
CA ASP A 56 13.73 1.39 -5.58
C ASP A 56 12.44 1.36 -4.77
N VAL A 57 11.31 1.49 -5.46
CA VAL A 57 9.97 1.39 -4.88
C VAL A 57 9.35 0.10 -5.37
N VAL A 58 8.95 -0.75 -4.43
CA VAL A 58 8.26 -2.00 -4.71
C VAL A 58 6.75 -1.77 -4.60
N ILE A 59 6.04 -1.85 -5.72
CA ILE A 59 4.58 -1.80 -5.76
C ILE A 59 4.05 -3.20 -5.45
N MET A 60 3.43 -3.37 -4.29
CA MET A 60 2.80 -4.63 -3.89
C MET A 60 1.32 -4.64 -4.29
N GLN A 61 0.82 -5.75 -4.83
CA GLN A 61 -0.57 -5.89 -5.28
C GLN A 61 -1.52 -6.24 -4.11
N ALA A 62 -1.63 -5.35 -3.13
CA ALA A 62 -2.60 -5.41 -2.05
C ALA A 62 -2.81 -4.03 -1.42
N GLU A 63 -3.65 -3.95 -0.39
CA GLU A 63 -3.74 -2.75 0.44
C GLU A 63 -2.51 -2.58 1.34
N ALA A 64 -2.44 -1.44 2.05
CA ALA A 64 -1.28 -1.01 2.83
C ALA A 64 -0.83 -2.03 3.91
N ILE A 65 -1.72 -2.88 4.42
CA ILE A 65 -1.37 -3.86 5.46
C ILE A 65 -0.34 -4.88 4.98
N LEU A 66 -0.34 -5.25 3.68
CA LEU A 66 0.66 -6.17 3.13
C LEU A 66 2.07 -5.57 3.23
N GLY A 67 2.21 -4.27 3.00
CA GLY A 67 3.50 -3.59 3.14
C GLY A 67 4.01 -3.62 4.59
N LEU A 68 3.11 -3.47 5.57
CA LEU A 68 3.46 -3.54 6.99
C LEU A 68 3.90 -4.95 7.40
N GLU A 69 3.16 -5.98 7.01
CA GLU A 69 3.53 -7.36 7.31
C GLU A 69 4.80 -7.77 6.57
N ALA A 70 4.94 -7.42 5.28
CA ALA A 70 6.13 -7.73 4.50
C ALA A 70 7.39 -7.09 5.10
N ALA A 71 7.29 -5.85 5.61
CA ALA A 71 8.40 -5.20 6.30
C ALA A 71 8.80 -5.96 7.57
N ALA A 72 7.82 -6.35 8.41
CA ALA A 72 8.10 -7.14 9.61
C ALA A 72 8.69 -8.51 9.26
N ALA A 73 8.09 -9.23 8.32
CA ALA A 73 8.51 -10.56 7.89
C ALA A 73 9.91 -10.61 7.28
N SER A 74 10.34 -9.52 6.64
CA SER A 74 11.62 -9.45 5.93
C SER A 74 12.76 -8.87 6.76
N LEU A 75 12.45 -8.13 7.83
CA LEU A 75 13.45 -7.39 8.62
C LEU A 75 13.62 -7.90 10.05
N ILE A 76 12.66 -8.66 10.59
CA ILE A 76 12.71 -9.17 11.97
C ILE A 76 13.11 -10.63 11.95
N GLU A 77 14.17 -10.97 12.68
CA GLU A 77 14.61 -12.33 12.93
C GLU A 77 14.30 -12.77 14.37
N PRO A 78 14.14 -14.08 14.63
CA PRO A 78 13.92 -14.58 15.98
C PRO A 78 15.03 -14.15 16.96
N GLY A 79 14.65 -13.44 18.01
CA GLY A 79 15.57 -12.94 19.05
C GLY A 79 15.97 -11.48 18.87
N ASP A 80 15.55 -10.81 17.80
CA ASP A 80 15.70 -9.37 17.66
C ASP A 80 14.99 -8.62 18.79
N LYS A 81 15.51 -7.44 19.12
CA LYS A 81 14.87 -6.53 20.08
C LYS A 81 14.22 -5.39 19.33
N VAL A 82 12.90 -5.41 19.21
CA VAL A 82 12.15 -4.39 18.48
C VAL A 82 11.56 -3.34 19.43
N LEU A 83 11.87 -2.06 19.19
CA LEU A 83 11.19 -0.94 19.85
C LEU A 83 9.93 -0.54 19.07
N ASN A 84 8.76 -1.02 19.49
CA ASN A 84 7.48 -0.60 18.93
C ASN A 84 6.90 0.62 19.67
N LEU A 85 6.69 1.73 18.98
CA LEU A 85 6.11 2.94 19.55
C LEU A 85 4.59 2.94 19.35
N VAL A 86 3.84 2.72 20.43
CA VAL A 86 2.38 2.56 20.39
C VAL A 86 1.67 3.79 20.96
N SER A 87 1.00 4.55 20.08
CA SER A 87 0.11 5.67 20.45
C SER A 87 -1.33 5.50 19.96
N GLY A 88 -1.66 4.35 19.36
CA GLY A 88 -2.99 4.07 18.82
C GLY A 88 -3.12 2.64 18.27
N VAL A 89 -4.28 2.37 17.66
CA VAL A 89 -4.67 1.02 17.23
C VAL A 89 -3.70 0.42 16.21
N PHE A 90 -3.23 1.19 15.24
CA PHE A 90 -2.30 0.67 14.22
C PHE A 90 -0.93 0.28 14.79
N GLY A 91 -0.36 1.09 15.69
CA GLY A 91 0.88 0.73 16.38
C GLY A 91 0.71 -0.52 17.25
N LYS A 92 -0.48 -0.68 17.86
CA LYS A 92 -0.81 -1.88 18.63
C LYS A 92 -0.93 -3.12 17.74
N TRP A 93 -1.53 -3.01 16.56
CA TRP A 93 -1.63 -4.13 15.61
C TRP A 93 -0.26 -4.57 15.07
N PHE A 94 0.69 -3.65 14.90
CA PHE A 94 2.03 -4.00 14.46
C PHE A 94 2.77 -4.93 15.44
N GLU A 95 2.41 -4.91 16.74
CA GLU A 95 2.92 -5.84 17.75
C GLU A 95 2.65 -7.31 17.39
N ASP A 96 1.53 -7.60 16.73
CA ASP A 96 1.17 -8.96 16.32
C ASP A 96 2.11 -9.47 15.22
N PHE A 97 2.57 -8.59 14.32
CA PHE A 97 3.58 -8.94 13.32
C PHE A 97 4.95 -9.15 13.96
N ILE A 98 5.37 -8.27 14.87
CA ILE A 98 6.65 -8.42 15.58
C ILE A 98 6.71 -9.79 16.29
N ARG A 99 5.67 -10.12 17.07
CA ARG A 99 5.57 -11.41 17.76
C ARG A 99 5.57 -12.61 16.81
N ARG A 100 4.88 -12.48 15.67
CA ARG A 100 4.80 -13.55 14.65
C ARG A 100 6.18 -13.92 14.11
N TYR A 101 7.07 -12.94 13.95
CA TYR A 101 8.41 -13.14 13.40
C TYR A 101 9.53 -13.25 14.45
N GLY A 102 9.17 -13.20 15.74
CA GLY A 102 10.06 -13.54 16.85
C GLY A 102 10.91 -12.40 17.41
N GLY A 103 10.53 -11.15 17.11
CA GLY A 103 11.11 -9.95 17.74
C GLY A 103 10.40 -9.48 19.00
#